data_AF-A0A357B575-F1
#
_entry.id   AF-A0A357B575-F1
#
_cell.length_a   1.000
_cell.length_b   1.000
_cell.length_c   1.000
_cell.angle_alpha   90.00
_cell.angle_beta   90.00
_cell.angle_gamma   90.00
#
_symmetry.space_group_name_H-M   'P 1'
#
loop_
_entity.id
_entity.type
_entity.pdbx_description
1 polymer ?
#
loop_
_entity_poly.entity_id
_entity_poly.type
_entity_poly.pdbx_seq_one_letter_code
_entity_poly.pdbx_strand_id
1 'polypeptide(L)'
;MPIPREITELTGISDRDVFDAPEEKEAMAAFLAFAGDRPIVAHNAPFDTGFMAAACQRSGLAFNPVVLDTLVLSQCLLPELKRHKLDIVSKHLGL
;
A
#
# COMPACT_ATOMS: atom_id res chain seq x y z
N MET A 1 -1.05 5.31 22.05
CA MET A 1 0.41 5.53 21.89
C MET A 1 0.55 6.62 20.84
N PRO A 2 1.30 7.70 21.10
CA PRO A 2 1.46 8.78 20.12
C PRO A 2 2.26 8.31 18.90
N ILE A 3 1.97 8.87 17.72
CA ILE A 3 2.76 8.63 16.51
C ILE A 3 4.17 9.22 16.69
N PRO A 4 5.24 8.43 16.47
CA PRO A 4 6.61 8.93 16.58
C PRO A 4 6.88 10.10 15.63
N ARG A 5 7.66 11.08 16.10
CA ARG A 5 7.96 12.31 15.35
C ARG A 5 8.53 12.03 13.96
N GLU A 6 9.43 11.05 13.85
CA GLU A 6 10.09 10.69 12.61
C GLU A 6 9.08 10.15 11.57
N ILE A 7 8.01 9.48 12.03
CA ILE A 7 6.94 8.98 11.16
C ILE A 7 6.05 10.14 10.69
N THR A 8 5.73 11.08 11.59
CA THR A 8 5.01 12.31 11.24
C THR A 8 5.79 13.13 10.22
N GLU A 9 7.11 13.28 10.38
CA GLU A 9 7.97 13.99 9.41
C GLU A 9 8.06 13.27 8.07
N LEU A 10 8.07 11.93 8.07
CA LEU A 10 8.14 11.12 6.84
C LEU A 10 6.83 11.09 6.06
N THR A 11 5.70 10.96 6.75
CA THR A 11 4.39 10.69 6.14
C THR A 11 3.47 11.91 6.10
N GLY A 12 3.72 12.90 6.95
CA GLY A 12 2.82 14.03 7.19
C GLY A 12 1.60 13.69 8.07
N ILE A 13 1.45 12.44 8.52
CA ILE A 13 0.30 11.99 9.33
C ILE A 13 0.61 12.20 10.82
N SER A 14 -0.24 12.96 11.50
CA SER A 14 -0.13 13.28 12.93
C SER A 14 -1.20 12.55 13.76
N ASP A 15 -1.03 12.57 15.10
CA ASP A 15 -2.05 12.03 16.02
C ASP A 15 -3.43 12.67 15.83
N ARG A 16 -3.48 13.92 15.37
CA ARG A 16 -4.74 14.63 15.10
C ARG A 16 -5.47 14.05 13.90
N ASP A 17 -4.75 13.62 12.87
CA ASP A 17 -5.34 13.10 11.63
C ASP A 17 -6.01 11.74 11.86
N VAL A 18 -5.51 10.97 12.83
CA VAL A 18 -6.02 9.64 13.17
C VAL A 18 -6.94 9.63 14.39
N PHE A 19 -7.17 10.77 15.05
CA PHE A 19 -7.92 10.83 16.31
C PHE A 19 -9.36 10.32 16.19
N ASP A 20 -10.07 10.76 15.14
CA ASP A 20 -11.45 10.33 14.82
C ASP A 20 -11.48 9.43 13.57
N ALA A 21 -10.34 8.89 13.14
CA ALA A 21 -10.29 7.99 11.99
C ALA A 21 -10.88 6.62 12.33
N PRO A 22 -11.38 5.86 11.34
CA PRO A 22 -11.91 4.52 11.58
C PRO A 22 -10.87 3.59 12.18
N GLU A 23 -11.33 2.66 13.00
CA GLU A 23 -10.49 1.58 13.52
C GLU A 23 -10.00 0.68 12.38
N GLU A 24 -8.86 0.00 12.57
CA GLU A 24 -8.21 -0.82 11.53
C GLU A 24 -9.18 -1.79 10.84
N LYS A 25 -10.03 -2.47 11.62
CA LYS A 25 -11.03 -3.42 11.11
C LYS A 25 -12.05 -2.74 10.20
N GLU A 26 -12.53 -1.56 10.59
CA GLU A 26 -13.54 -0.81 9.85
C GLU A 26 -12.96 -0.28 8.54
N ALA A 27 -11.75 0.29 8.62
CA ALA A 27 -11.02 0.75 7.45
C ALA A 27 -10.74 -0.40 6.46
N MET A 28 -10.29 -1.56 6.94
CA MET A 28 -10.03 -2.72 6.08
C MET A 28 -11.31 -3.27 5.46
N ALA A 29 -12.40 -3.39 6.22
CA ALA A 29 -13.68 -3.83 5.68
C ALA A 29 -14.21 -2.87 4.59
N ALA A 30 -14.11 -1.57 4.83
CA ALA A 30 -14.49 -0.55 3.85
C ALA A 30 -13.61 -0.62 2.60
N PHE A 31 -12.29 -0.80 2.76
CA PHE A 31 -11.37 -0.96 1.63
C PHE A 31 -11.68 -2.21 0.80
N LEU A 32 -11.90 -3.36 1.44
CA LEU A 32 -12.23 -4.61 0.74
C LEU A 32 -13.56 -4.49 -0.02
N ALA A 33 -14.56 -3.83 0.58
CA ALA A 33 -15.82 -3.54 -0.10
C ALA A 33 -15.64 -2.60 -1.31
N PHE A 34 -14.78 -1.59 -1.18
CA PHE A 34 -14.44 -0.68 -2.27
C PHE A 34 -13.72 -1.41 -3.42
N ALA A 35 -12.71 -2.22 -3.09
CA ALA A 35 -11.95 -3.00 -4.05
C ALA A 35 -12.85 -4.01 -4.79
N GLY A 36 -13.72 -4.70 -4.05
CA GLY A 36 -14.55 -5.78 -4.57
C GLY A 36 -13.68 -6.89 -5.19
N ASP A 37 -14.05 -7.33 -6.39
CA ASP A 37 -13.30 -8.38 -7.12
C ASP A 37 -12.14 -7.83 -7.98
N ARG A 38 -11.83 -6.52 -7.87
CA ARG A 38 -10.76 -5.91 -8.67
C ARG A 38 -9.38 -6.30 -8.13
N PRO A 39 -8.36 -6.41 -9.01
CA PRO A 39 -7.01 -6.66 -8.56
C PRO A 39 -6.46 -5.47 -7.75
N ILE A 40 -5.67 -5.76 -6.73
CA ILE A 40 -4.85 -4.77 -6.03
C ILE A 40 -3.55 -4.60 -6.81
N VAL A 41 -3.27 -3.38 -7.21
CA VAL A 41 -2.08 -3.02 -7.97
C VAL A 41 -1.26 -2.05 -7.15
N ALA A 42 0.00 -2.39 -6.86
CA ALA A 42 0.91 -1.57 -6.08
C ALA A 42 2.34 -1.67 -6.61
N HIS A 43 3.22 -0.79 -6.15
CA HIS A 43 4.64 -0.82 -6.47
C HIS A 43 5.41 -1.37 -5.29
N ASN A 44 6.07 -2.53 -5.46
CA ASN A 44 6.54 -3.35 -4.35
C ASN A 44 5.37 -3.91 -3.51
N ALA A 45 4.37 -4.45 -4.20
CA ALA A 45 3.09 -4.91 -3.63
C ALA A 45 3.19 -5.85 -2.40
N PRO A 46 4.21 -6.72 -2.24
CA PRO A 46 4.35 -7.54 -1.03
C PRO A 46 4.43 -6.73 0.27
N PHE A 47 4.93 -5.49 0.21
CA PHE A 47 4.98 -4.61 1.38
C PHE A 47 3.57 -4.26 1.86
N ASP A 48 2.77 -3.60 1.02
CA ASP A 48 1.41 -3.17 1.37
C ASP A 48 0.49 -4.35 1.68
N THR A 49 0.49 -5.37 0.81
CA THR A 49 -0.38 -6.55 0.98
C THR A 49 -0.04 -7.36 2.22
N GLY A 50 1.21 -7.33 2.70
CA GLY A 50 1.60 -7.91 3.97
C GLY A 50 0.92 -7.24 5.17
N PHE A 51 0.86 -5.90 5.20
CA PHE A 51 0.12 -5.17 6.24
C PHE A 51 -1.38 -5.46 6.17
N MET A 52 -1.95 -5.47 4.97
CA MET A 52 -3.38 -5.74 4.76
C MET A 52 -3.75 -7.16 5.19
N ALA A 53 -2.95 -8.17 4.83
CA ALA A 53 -3.17 -9.56 5.23
C ALA A 53 -3.12 -9.70 6.77
N ALA A 54 -2.15 -9.06 7.42
CA ALA A 54 -2.03 -9.09 8.88
C ALA A 54 -3.23 -8.39 9.57
N ALA A 55 -3.68 -7.24 9.04
CA ALA A 55 -4.86 -6.53 9.54
C ALA A 55 -6.14 -7.36 9.36
N CYS A 56 -6.31 -8.01 8.21
CA CYS A 56 -7.42 -8.92 7.96
C CYS A 56 -7.39 -10.12 8.91
N GLN A 57 -6.22 -10.72 9.13
CA GLN A 57 -6.06 -11.83 10.07
C GLN A 57 -6.45 -11.44 11.50
N ARG A 58 -5.98 -10.28 11.99
CA ARG A 58 -6.38 -9.76 13.32
C ARG A 58 -7.88 -9.50 13.43
N SER A 59 -8.50 -9.11 12.32
CA SER A 59 -9.91 -8.69 12.26
C SER A 59 -10.88 -9.83 11.92
N GLY A 60 -10.38 -11.04 11.61
CA GLY A 60 -11.19 -12.17 11.14
C GLY A 60 -11.79 -11.96 9.74
N LEU A 61 -11.17 -11.11 8.92
CA LEU A 61 -11.59 -10.84 7.54
C LEU A 61 -10.86 -11.77 6.57
N ALA A 62 -11.56 -12.22 5.53
CA ALA A 62 -10.93 -12.97 4.45
C ALA A 62 -10.08 -12.04 3.58
N PHE A 63 -8.88 -12.48 3.22
CA PHE A 63 -7.98 -11.74 2.35
C PHE A 63 -7.40 -12.68 1.29
N ASN A 64 -7.99 -12.65 0.09
CA ASN A 64 -7.52 -13.42 -1.06
C ASN A 64 -7.67 -12.64 -2.37
N PRO A 65 -7.12 -11.41 -2.47
CA PRO A 65 -7.21 -10.62 -3.69
C PRO A 65 -6.26 -11.14 -4.78
N VAL A 66 -6.58 -10.85 -6.03
CA VAL A 66 -5.56 -10.87 -7.10
C VAL A 66 -4.63 -9.67 -6.89
N VAL A 67 -3.32 -9.91 -6.89
CA VAL A 67 -2.30 -8.87 -6.66
C VAL A 67 -1.39 -8.75 -7.88
N LEU A 68 -1.13 -7.52 -8.33
CA LEU A 68 -0.15 -7.20 -9.36
C LEU A 68 0.92 -6.25 -8.81
N ASP A 69 2.18 -6.60 -9.01
CA ASP A 69 3.32 -5.78 -8.61
C ASP A 69 3.92 -5.03 -9.79
N THR A 70 3.76 -3.71 -9.79
CA THR A 70 4.32 -2.83 -10.81
C THR A 70 5.85 -2.74 -10.75
N LEU A 71 6.48 -3.10 -9.62
CA LEU A 71 7.94 -3.22 -9.55
C LEU A 71 8.42 -4.33 -10.48
N VAL A 72 7.83 -5.52 -10.37
CA VAL A 72 8.15 -6.67 -11.23
C VAL A 72 7.82 -6.34 -12.69
N LEU A 73 6.65 -5.75 -12.96
CA LEU A 73 6.29 -5.32 -14.32
C LEU A 73 7.32 -4.34 -14.89
N SER A 74 7.78 -3.37 -14.11
CA SER A 74 8.78 -2.41 -14.58
C SER A 74 10.12 -3.08 -14.89
N GLN A 75 10.53 -4.08 -14.10
CA GLN A 75 11.75 -4.86 -14.36
C GLN A 75 11.67 -5.65 -15.67
N CYS A 76 10.47 -6.15 -16.01
CA CYS A 76 10.26 -6.87 -17.27
C CYS A 76 10.14 -5.93 -18.48
N LEU A 77 9.48 -4.78 -18.32
CA LEU A 77 9.12 -3.89 -19.42
C LEU A 77 10.17 -2.82 -19.72
N LEU A 78 11.00 -2.45 -18.72
CA LEU A 78 12.01 -1.40 -18.82
C LEU A 78 13.41 -1.94 -18.45
N PRO A 79 13.92 -2.98 -19.14
CA PRO A 79 15.16 -3.67 -18.77
C PRO A 79 16.41 -2.77 -18.83
N GLU A 80 16.34 -1.62 -19.48
CA GLU A 80 17.41 -0.61 -19.54
C GLU A 80 17.57 0.19 -18.24
N LEU A 81 16.56 0.19 -17.36
CA LEU A 81 16.64 0.87 -16.07
C LEU A 81 17.47 0.03 -15.08
N LYS A 82 18.55 0.62 -14.56
CA LYS A 82 19.37 -0.03 -13.52
C LYS A 82 18.66 -0.17 -12.17
N ARG A 83 17.62 0.62 -11.95
CA ARG A 83 16.87 0.70 -10.70
C ARG A 83 15.41 0.98 -11.03
N HIS A 84 14.53 0.37 -10.27
CA HIS A 84 13.09 0.42 -10.48
C HIS A 84 12.35 1.03 -9.29
N LYS A 85 12.97 1.98 -8.58
CA LYS A 85 12.22 2.74 -7.57
C LYS A 85 11.14 3.57 -8.26
N LEU A 86 10.03 3.80 -7.56
CA LEU A 86 8.88 4.54 -8.10
C LEU A 86 9.27 5.88 -8.74
N ASP A 87 10.11 6.68 -8.08
CA ASP A 87 10.58 7.97 -8.57
C ASP A 87 11.39 7.86 -9.88
N ILE A 88 12.20 6.80 -10.01
CA ILE A 88 13.02 6.54 -11.19
C ILE A 88 12.12 6.13 -12.36
N VAL A 89 11.17 5.23 -12.13
CA VAL A 89 10.22 4.76 -13.15
C VAL A 89 9.31 5.91 -13.60
N SER A 90 8.76 6.69 -12.66
CA SER A 90 7.92 7.86 -12.96
C SER A 90 8.65 8.85 -13.86
N LYS A 91 9.88 9.22 -13.48
CA LYS A 91 10.72 10.12 -14.25
C LYS A 91 11.03 9.59 -15.65
N HIS A 92 11.29 8.29 -15.77
CA HIS A 92 11.54 7.67 -17.08
C HIS A 92 10.31 7.72 -18.00
N LEU A 93 9.11 7.55 -17.43
CA LEU A 93 7.84 7.61 -18.17
C LEU A 93 7.30 9.04 -18.38
N GLY A 94 7.98 10.07 -17.86
CA GLY A 94 7.57 11.46 -18.00
C GLY A 94 6.40 11.88 -17.10
N LEU A 95 6.22 11.20 -15.96
CA LEU A 95 5.22 11.49 -14.93
C LEU A 95 5.84 12.25 -13.74
#